data_AF-A0A968Q437-F1
#
_entry.id   AF-A0A968Q437-F1
#
_cell.length_a   1.000
_cell.length_b   1.000
_cell.length_c   1.000
_cell.angle_alpha   90.00
_cell.angle_beta   90.00
_cell.angle_gamma   90.00
#
_symmetry.space_group_name_H-M   'P 1'
#
loop_
_entity.id
_entity.type
_entity.pdbx_description
1 polymer ?
#
loop_
_entity_poly.entity_id
_entity_poly.type
_entity_poly.pdbx_seq_one_letter_code
_entity_poly.pdbx_strand_id
1 'polypeptide(L)'
;MLQDYSYRIFWVIPSDVQHSITTEKNINKVINRSWEWLKETTGIEIRMNLVEVLRSKKPSSWFINHGKDGKWNTIHNAVRLVFQESGTYWGEQNHKYRYIVYVSAEGIGGANGPPNFVGLGLMDVVGANSPQWDKRWVGGMVHEIGHTLGLKHEGDNPKDVMRYGYTNIKTSYLSKSNIEKVKNNLNNSAWLVNPSKTAPKSKARLYSIESKTQLKIKFYNHTHQIRKLYWIDFDGYLVPYATLKPSDEFSVKTFLTHPWLITDEYDQPLDIHYPKLKEKIIEIFY
;
A
#
# COMPACT_ATOMS: atom_id res chain seq x y z
N MET A 1 19.23 -13.74 16.61
CA MET A 1 18.03 -12.87 16.60
C MET A 1 17.67 -12.59 15.15
N LEU A 2 16.53 -13.09 14.71
CA LEU A 2 16.11 -13.10 13.30
C LEU A 2 15.85 -11.67 12.81
N GLN A 3 16.49 -11.27 11.72
CA GLN A 3 16.44 -9.93 11.13
C GLN A 3 15.09 -9.70 10.45
N ASP A 4 14.32 -8.71 10.91
CA ASP A 4 13.05 -8.31 10.30
C ASP A 4 13.27 -7.52 8.99
N TYR A 5 12.65 -7.98 7.90
CA TYR A 5 12.72 -7.34 6.57
C TYR A 5 11.86 -6.07 6.50
N SER A 6 12.29 -5.05 5.75
CA SER A 6 11.62 -3.73 5.69
C SER A 6 10.62 -3.59 4.53
N TYR A 7 10.85 -4.29 3.40
CA TYR A 7 9.97 -4.26 2.24
C TYR A 7 9.53 -5.66 1.79
N ARG A 8 8.24 -5.79 1.48
CA ARG A 8 7.63 -6.93 0.80
C ARG A 8 7.22 -6.50 -0.60
N ILE A 9 7.57 -7.31 -1.60
CA ILE A 9 7.48 -6.91 -3.00
C ILE A 9 6.61 -7.91 -3.74
N PHE A 10 5.65 -7.42 -4.52
CA PHE A 10 4.75 -8.25 -5.30
C PHE A 10 4.79 -7.90 -6.78
N TRP A 11 4.61 -8.91 -7.62
CA TRP A 11 4.28 -8.76 -9.02
C TRP A 11 2.92 -9.38 -9.30
N VAL A 12 1.93 -8.52 -9.51
CA VAL A 12 0.56 -8.88 -9.84
C VAL A 12 0.47 -9.17 -11.33
N ILE A 13 0.08 -10.40 -11.67
CA ILE A 13 -0.10 -10.88 -13.04
C ILE A 13 -1.61 -11.06 -13.27
N PRO A 14 -2.24 -10.24 -14.14
CA PRO A 14 -3.63 -10.43 -14.54
C PRO A 14 -3.88 -11.80 -15.19
N SER A 15 -5.13 -12.26 -15.18
CA SER A 15 -5.50 -13.61 -15.66
C SER A 15 -5.24 -13.84 -17.15
N ASP A 16 -5.23 -12.77 -17.94
CA ASP A 16 -4.96 -12.71 -19.38
C ASP A 16 -3.49 -12.46 -19.72
N VAL A 17 -2.61 -12.36 -18.72
CA VAL A 17 -1.17 -12.14 -18.91
C VAL A 17 -0.39 -13.41 -18.53
N GLN A 18 0.51 -13.83 -19.41
CA GLN A 18 1.38 -14.97 -19.14
C GLN A 18 2.50 -14.60 -18.17
N HIS A 19 2.79 -15.49 -17.24
CA HIS A 19 3.96 -15.35 -16.36
C HIS A 19 5.24 -15.64 -17.12
N SER A 20 6.24 -14.79 -16.89
CA SER A 20 7.58 -14.92 -17.44
C SER A 20 8.59 -15.01 -16.30
N ILE A 21 9.25 -16.18 -16.17
CA ILE A 21 10.34 -16.40 -15.21
C ILE A 21 11.50 -15.43 -15.47
N THR A 22 11.76 -15.10 -16.74
CA THR A 22 12.79 -14.13 -17.12
C THR A 22 12.47 -12.75 -16.57
N THR A 23 11.20 -12.33 -16.67
CA THR A 23 10.75 -11.03 -16.14
C THR A 23 10.82 -10.99 -14.63
N GLU A 24 10.43 -12.06 -13.93
CA GLU A 24 10.58 -12.18 -12.48
C GLU A 24 12.04 -12.03 -12.04
N LYS A 25 12.97 -12.74 -12.71
CA LYS A 25 14.42 -12.60 -12.46
C LYS A 25 14.91 -11.18 -12.71
N ASN A 26 14.43 -10.53 -13.76
CA ASN A 26 14.84 -9.18 -14.12
C ASN A 26 14.28 -8.12 -13.15
N ILE A 27 13.05 -8.28 -12.66
CA ILE A 27 12.51 -7.45 -11.57
C ILE A 27 13.39 -7.58 -10.32
N ASN A 28 13.79 -8.81 -9.95
CA ASN A 28 14.72 -9.03 -8.84
C ASN A 28 16.09 -8.36 -9.05
N LYS A 29 16.60 -8.26 -10.29
CA LYS A 29 17.82 -7.48 -10.57
C LYS A 29 17.62 -5.99 -10.31
N VAL A 30 16.47 -5.43 -10.72
CA VAL A 30 16.13 -4.01 -10.46
C VAL A 30 16.05 -3.76 -8.95
N ILE A 31 15.37 -4.64 -8.20
CA ILE A 31 15.26 -4.56 -6.74
C ILE A 31 16.64 -4.55 -6.08
N ASN A 32 17.47 -5.55 -6.40
CA ASN A 32 18.81 -5.69 -5.81
C ASN A 32 19.69 -4.47 -6.12
N ARG A 33 19.71 -4.00 -7.37
CA ARG A 33 20.53 -2.84 -7.73
C ARG A 33 20.03 -1.54 -7.10
N SER A 34 18.72 -1.39 -6.93
CA SER A 34 18.12 -0.24 -6.24
C SER A 34 18.51 -0.21 -4.76
N TRP A 35 18.48 -1.38 -4.11
CA TRP A 35 18.95 -1.53 -2.74
C TRP A 35 20.43 -1.20 -2.59
N GLU A 36 21.30 -1.76 -3.44
CA GLU A 36 22.74 -1.48 -3.42
C GLU A 36 23.02 0.02 -3.54
N TRP A 37 22.39 0.68 -4.52
CA TRP A 37 22.58 2.11 -4.73
C TRP A 37 22.12 2.95 -3.53
N LEU A 38 20.97 2.62 -2.93
CA LEU A 38 20.48 3.30 -1.72
C LEU A 38 21.44 3.12 -0.55
N LYS A 39 21.96 1.90 -0.34
CA LYS A 39 22.95 1.61 0.69
C LYS A 39 24.24 2.39 0.47
N GLU A 40 24.78 2.36 -0.75
CA GLU A 40 25.98 3.10 -1.15
C GLU A 40 25.82 4.61 -0.92
N THR A 41 24.67 5.17 -1.27
CA THR A 41 24.42 6.62 -1.25
C THR A 41 24.12 7.15 0.15
N THR A 42 23.38 6.39 0.95
CA THR A 42 22.84 6.89 2.24
C THR A 42 23.50 6.26 3.46
N GLY A 43 24.16 5.10 3.29
CA GLY A 43 24.65 4.25 4.38
C GLY A 43 23.55 3.46 5.08
N ILE A 44 22.30 3.51 4.60
CA ILE A 44 21.16 2.86 5.25
C ILE A 44 21.03 1.42 4.74
N GLU A 45 20.89 0.49 5.68
CA GLU A 45 20.56 -0.90 5.38
C GLU A 45 19.06 -1.13 5.43
N ILE A 46 18.43 -1.13 4.25
CA ILE A 46 17.03 -1.55 4.07
C ILE A 46 17.03 -2.98 3.55
N ARG A 47 16.29 -3.90 4.17
CA ARG A 47 16.16 -5.26 3.63
C ARG A 47 14.94 -5.37 2.72
N MET A 48 15.16 -5.77 1.47
CA MET A 48 14.12 -6.00 0.48
C MET A 48 13.96 -7.49 0.20
N ASN A 49 12.72 -7.97 0.18
CA ASN A 49 12.42 -9.34 -0.24
C ASN A 49 12.57 -9.49 -1.76
N LEU A 50 12.76 -10.73 -2.22
CA LEU A 50 12.52 -11.06 -3.62
C LEU A 50 11.05 -10.80 -3.97
N VAL A 51 10.79 -10.55 -5.25
CA VAL A 51 9.41 -10.34 -5.73
C VAL A 51 8.58 -11.61 -5.57
N GLU A 52 7.39 -11.46 -4.99
CA GLU A 52 6.37 -12.50 -4.87
C GLU A 52 5.40 -12.41 -6.04
N VAL A 53 5.21 -13.50 -6.77
CA VAL A 53 4.26 -13.54 -7.88
C VAL A 53 2.84 -13.74 -7.36
N LEU A 54 1.95 -12.81 -7.66
CA LEU A 54 0.52 -12.89 -7.36
C LEU A 54 -0.30 -13.02 -8.65
N ARG A 55 -0.84 -14.20 -8.92
CA ARG A 55 -1.75 -14.41 -10.05
C ARG A 55 -3.17 -13.97 -9.71
N SER A 56 -3.66 -12.95 -10.41
CA SER A 56 -5.02 -12.48 -10.29
C SER A 56 -5.98 -13.32 -11.13
N LYS A 57 -7.22 -13.48 -10.65
CA LYS A 57 -8.34 -14.00 -11.44
C LYS A 57 -8.97 -12.93 -12.34
N LYS A 58 -8.60 -11.65 -12.16
CA LYS A 58 -9.12 -10.52 -12.91
C LYS A 58 -8.22 -10.26 -14.13
N PRO A 59 -8.79 -9.90 -15.30
CA PRO A 59 -8.02 -9.53 -16.49
C PRO A 59 -7.38 -8.16 -16.34
N SER A 60 -6.41 -7.84 -17.20
CA SER A 60 -5.66 -6.59 -17.20
C SER A 60 -6.56 -5.35 -17.24
N SER A 61 -7.64 -5.41 -18.02
CA SER A 61 -8.66 -4.36 -18.14
C SER A 61 -9.38 -4.02 -16.83
N TRP A 62 -9.49 -4.97 -15.90
CA TRP A 62 -10.13 -4.73 -14.60
C TRP A 62 -9.30 -3.80 -13.73
N PHE A 63 -7.98 -3.93 -13.78
CA PHE A 63 -7.09 -3.05 -13.03
C PHE A 63 -7.23 -1.60 -13.54
N ILE A 64 -7.43 -1.42 -14.85
CA ILE A 64 -7.44 -0.12 -15.52
C ILE A 64 -8.73 0.71 -15.26
N ASN A 65 -9.87 0.07 -14.98
CA ASN A 65 -11.19 0.73 -14.93
C ASN A 65 -11.69 0.99 -13.49
N HIS A 66 -12.71 1.86 -13.35
CA HIS A 66 -13.62 2.10 -12.19
C HIS A 66 -13.59 3.49 -11.48
N GLY A 67 -13.22 4.59 -12.16
CA GLY A 67 -13.46 5.94 -11.61
C GLY A 67 -13.16 7.08 -12.57
N LYS A 68 -13.83 8.24 -12.39
CA LYS A 68 -13.68 9.47 -13.21
C LYS A 68 -12.25 10.02 -13.29
N ASP A 69 -11.35 9.53 -12.44
CA ASP A 69 -10.01 10.08 -12.29
C ASP A 69 -8.93 9.27 -13.03
N GLY A 70 -9.27 8.10 -13.59
CA GLY A 70 -8.50 7.28 -14.55
C GLY A 70 -7.07 6.83 -14.16
N LYS A 71 -6.44 7.52 -13.21
CA LYS A 71 -5.00 7.54 -12.96
C LYS A 71 -4.57 6.75 -11.73
N TRP A 72 -5.41 6.80 -10.71
CA TRP A 72 -5.20 6.10 -9.46
C TRP A 72 -5.69 4.65 -9.50
N ASN A 73 -6.49 4.27 -10.50
CA ASN A 73 -7.24 3.02 -10.48
C ASN A 73 -6.37 1.77 -10.64
N THR A 74 -5.44 1.74 -11.61
CA THR A 74 -4.59 0.57 -11.91
C THR A 74 -3.75 0.14 -10.73
N ILE A 75 -2.95 1.08 -10.22
CA ILE A 75 -2.07 0.82 -9.09
C ILE A 75 -2.90 0.50 -7.85
N HIS A 76 -3.93 1.28 -7.55
CA HIS A 76 -4.73 1.07 -6.34
C HIS A 76 -5.44 -0.29 -6.33
N ASN A 77 -5.98 -0.75 -7.46
CA ASN A 77 -6.57 -2.08 -7.58
C ASN A 77 -5.54 -3.21 -7.37
N ALA A 78 -4.32 -3.04 -7.88
CA ALA A 78 -3.24 -4.00 -7.65
C ALA A 78 -2.84 -4.05 -6.17
N VAL A 79 -2.74 -2.90 -5.50
CA VAL A 79 -2.44 -2.86 -4.06
C VAL A 79 -3.53 -3.49 -3.23
N ARG A 80 -4.79 -3.15 -3.51
CA ARG A 80 -5.94 -3.72 -2.81
C ARG A 80 -5.91 -5.25 -2.87
N LEU A 81 -5.64 -5.81 -4.05
CA LEU A 81 -5.51 -7.25 -4.23
C LEU A 81 -4.35 -7.83 -3.39
N VAL A 82 -3.19 -7.16 -3.40
CA VAL A 82 -2.03 -7.58 -2.59
C VAL A 82 -2.34 -7.54 -1.09
N PHE A 83 -3.05 -6.51 -0.63
CA PHE A 83 -3.45 -6.39 0.77
C PHE A 83 -4.42 -7.52 1.17
N GLN A 84 -5.46 -7.77 0.36
CA GLN A 84 -6.39 -8.88 0.58
C GLN A 84 -5.68 -10.24 0.69
N GLU A 85 -4.75 -10.51 -0.21
CA GLU A 85 -4.05 -11.81 -0.25
C GLU A 85 -2.96 -11.93 0.82
N SER A 86 -2.38 -10.80 1.24
CA SER A 86 -1.43 -10.76 2.36
C SER A 86 -2.10 -10.73 3.74
N GLY A 87 -3.44 -10.57 3.81
CA GLY A 87 -4.18 -10.45 5.06
C GLY A 87 -4.01 -9.10 5.75
N THR A 88 -3.73 -8.05 4.97
CA THR A 88 -3.62 -6.65 5.41
C THR A 88 -4.69 -5.80 4.69
N TYR A 89 -4.85 -4.53 5.05
CA TYR A 89 -5.83 -3.65 4.39
C TYR A 89 -5.33 -2.22 4.24
N TRP A 90 -5.93 -1.49 3.30
CA TRP A 90 -5.56 -0.10 3.02
C TRP A 90 -5.92 0.78 4.21
N GLY A 91 -4.92 1.46 4.77
CA GLY A 91 -5.06 2.33 5.95
C GLY A 91 -4.48 1.74 7.22
N GLU A 92 -4.19 0.43 7.30
CA GLU A 92 -3.62 -0.21 8.49
C GLU A 92 -2.31 0.51 8.92
N GLN A 93 -2.35 1.20 10.06
CA GLN A 93 -1.18 1.95 10.54
C GLN A 93 -0.02 1.04 11.01
N ASN A 94 -0.33 -0.22 11.32
CA ASN A 94 0.62 -1.21 11.84
C ASN A 94 1.07 -2.22 10.76
N HIS A 95 1.27 -1.77 9.52
CA HIS A 95 1.83 -2.64 8.49
C HIS A 95 3.21 -3.13 8.90
N LYS A 96 3.41 -4.45 9.06
CA LYS A 96 4.73 -5.05 9.36
C LYS A 96 5.81 -4.71 8.32
N TYR A 97 5.40 -4.40 7.09
CA TYR A 97 6.27 -4.17 5.94
C TYR A 97 5.84 -2.92 5.18
N ARG A 98 6.78 -2.33 4.45
CA ARG A 98 6.46 -1.46 3.31
C ARG A 98 6.25 -2.30 2.07
N TYR A 99 5.45 -1.82 1.13
CA TYR A 99 5.05 -2.62 -0.03
C TYR A 99 5.48 -1.98 -1.34
N ILE A 100 6.06 -2.80 -2.23
CA ILE A 100 6.31 -2.44 -3.62
C ILE A 100 5.46 -3.38 -4.47
N VAL A 101 4.59 -2.85 -5.31
CA VAL A 101 3.66 -3.66 -6.12
C VAL A 101 3.83 -3.30 -7.58
N TYR A 102 4.41 -4.24 -8.33
CA TYR A 102 4.36 -4.28 -9.78
C TYR A 102 3.02 -4.84 -10.24
N VAL A 103 2.47 -4.31 -11.34
CA VAL A 103 1.30 -4.89 -12.01
C VAL A 103 1.52 -4.94 -13.52
N SER A 104 1.25 -6.09 -14.15
CA SER A 104 1.28 -6.23 -15.61
C SER A 104 0.01 -5.67 -16.27
N ALA A 105 -0.33 -4.43 -15.97
CA ALA A 105 -1.42 -3.68 -16.60
C ALA A 105 -1.03 -2.20 -16.68
N GLU A 106 -1.32 -1.55 -17.81
CA GLU A 106 -1.05 -0.12 -18.02
C GLU A 106 -2.35 0.65 -18.02
N GLY A 107 -2.50 1.62 -17.13
CA GLY A 107 -3.54 2.65 -17.20
C GLY A 107 -2.91 4.03 -17.28
N ILE A 108 -3.73 5.06 -17.38
CA ILE A 108 -3.24 6.43 -17.18
C ILE A 108 -2.75 6.52 -15.71
N GLY A 109 -1.79 7.39 -15.37
CA GLY A 109 -1.41 7.68 -13.98
C GLY A 109 0.00 7.21 -13.56
N GLY A 110 0.51 7.78 -12.47
CA GLY A 110 1.88 7.56 -12.00
C GLY A 110 1.95 6.84 -10.65
N ALA A 111 3.11 6.28 -10.36
CA ALA A 111 3.50 5.79 -9.05
C ALA A 111 3.45 6.94 -8.04
N ASN A 112 2.49 6.91 -7.13
CA ASN A 112 2.59 7.68 -5.89
C ASN A 112 1.74 6.97 -4.86
N GLY A 113 2.38 6.28 -3.93
CA GLY A 113 1.67 5.70 -2.80
C GLY A 113 1.64 6.68 -1.63
N PRO A 114 0.67 6.54 -0.71
CA PRO A 114 0.83 7.03 0.66
C PRO A 114 2.15 6.51 1.27
N PRO A 115 2.59 7.02 2.44
CA PRO A 115 3.95 6.83 2.99
C PRO A 115 4.50 5.40 3.18
N ASN A 116 3.84 4.33 2.76
CA ASN A 116 4.29 2.94 2.92
C ASN A 116 4.20 2.09 1.64
N PHE A 117 3.92 2.70 0.49
CA PHE A 117 3.60 1.97 -0.72
C PHE A 117 4.25 2.56 -1.98
N VAL A 118 4.71 1.68 -2.88
CA VAL A 118 5.21 2.00 -4.24
C VAL A 118 4.44 1.17 -5.25
N GLY A 119 3.81 1.82 -6.23
CA GLY A 119 3.07 1.15 -7.30
C GLY A 119 3.72 1.33 -8.65
N LEU A 120 3.97 0.22 -9.34
CA LEU A 120 4.74 0.19 -10.58
C LEU A 120 3.90 -0.49 -11.67
N GLY A 121 3.70 0.21 -12.78
CA GLY A 121 2.80 -0.20 -13.86
C GLY A 121 3.42 -1.22 -14.80
N LEU A 122 2.73 -1.50 -15.92
CA LEU A 122 3.24 -2.39 -16.96
C LEU A 122 4.56 -1.86 -17.53
N MET A 123 4.70 -0.54 -17.68
CA MET A 123 5.95 0.05 -18.18
C MET A 123 7.16 -0.28 -17.30
N ASP A 124 7.01 -0.37 -15.98
CA ASP A 124 8.08 -0.79 -15.07
C ASP A 124 8.40 -2.29 -15.21
N VAL A 125 7.36 -3.12 -15.40
CA VAL A 125 7.53 -4.57 -15.65
C VAL A 125 8.26 -4.81 -16.98
N VAL A 126 7.85 -4.13 -18.06
CA VAL A 126 8.51 -4.17 -19.37
C VAL A 126 9.92 -3.60 -19.26
N GLY A 127 10.05 -2.50 -18.53
CA GLY A 127 11.29 -1.80 -18.27
C GLY A 127 12.39 -2.66 -17.66
N ALA A 128 12.03 -3.53 -16.71
CA ALA A 128 12.94 -4.50 -16.13
C ALA A 128 13.58 -5.44 -17.17
N ASN A 129 12.90 -5.73 -18.29
CA ASN A 129 13.44 -6.53 -19.39
C ASN A 129 14.21 -5.72 -20.44
N SER A 130 14.23 -4.40 -20.33
CA SER A 130 14.83 -3.53 -21.35
C SER A 130 16.34 -3.35 -21.14
N PRO A 131 17.10 -2.91 -22.17
CA PRO A 131 18.51 -2.52 -21.99
C PRO A 131 18.74 -1.35 -21.02
N GLN A 132 17.68 -0.64 -20.62
CA GLN A 132 17.73 0.47 -19.66
C GLN A 132 17.42 0.03 -18.22
N TRP A 133 17.27 -1.29 -17.97
CA TRP A 133 16.88 -1.82 -16.66
C TRP A 133 17.77 -1.29 -15.53
N ASP A 134 19.08 -1.23 -15.73
CA ASP A 134 20.09 -0.78 -14.76
C ASP A 134 20.32 0.74 -14.74
N LYS A 135 19.46 1.51 -15.43
CA LYS A 135 19.50 2.97 -15.53
C LYS A 135 18.16 3.57 -15.12
N ARG A 136 17.24 3.70 -16.07
CA ARG A 136 15.93 4.36 -15.91
C ARG A 136 15.04 3.63 -14.93
N TRP A 137 15.10 2.31 -14.89
CA TRP A 137 14.15 1.49 -14.12
C TRP A 137 14.63 1.27 -12.68
N VAL A 138 15.93 1.04 -12.47
CA VAL A 138 16.53 1.18 -11.14
C VAL A 138 16.34 2.61 -10.61
N GLY A 139 16.59 3.63 -11.44
CA GLY A 139 16.41 5.02 -10.99
C GLY A 139 14.96 5.36 -10.62
N GLY A 140 14.00 4.90 -11.43
CA GLY A 140 12.57 5.01 -11.10
C GLY A 140 12.22 4.32 -9.78
N MET A 141 12.66 3.08 -9.59
CA MET A 141 12.45 2.36 -8.32
C MET A 141 12.99 3.13 -7.12
N VAL A 142 14.23 3.64 -7.22
CA VAL A 142 14.85 4.43 -6.14
C VAL A 142 14.07 5.71 -5.84
N HIS A 143 13.58 6.40 -6.87
CA HIS A 143 12.74 7.59 -6.73
C HIS A 143 11.48 7.29 -5.92
N GLU A 144 10.76 6.24 -6.29
CA GLU A 144 9.53 5.84 -5.60
C GLU A 144 9.79 5.39 -4.16
N ILE A 145 10.87 4.64 -3.92
CA ILE A 145 11.30 4.30 -2.56
C ILE A 145 11.60 5.58 -1.77
N GLY A 146 12.21 6.59 -2.38
CA GLY A 146 12.44 7.88 -1.74
C GLY A 146 11.16 8.52 -1.17
N HIS A 147 10.04 8.43 -1.89
CA HIS A 147 8.74 8.89 -1.39
C HIS A 147 8.30 8.14 -0.15
N THR A 148 8.46 6.82 -0.10
CA THR A 148 8.16 6.04 1.11
C THR A 148 9.09 6.41 2.28
N LEU A 149 10.29 6.91 2.00
CA LEU A 149 11.24 7.41 2.99
C LEU A 149 11.00 8.88 3.38
N GLY A 150 9.88 9.47 2.93
CA GLY A 150 9.43 10.81 3.29
C GLY A 150 10.05 11.93 2.44
N LEU A 151 10.66 11.59 1.31
CA LEU A 151 11.22 12.57 0.38
C LEU A 151 10.14 13.08 -0.58
N LYS A 152 10.21 14.36 -0.94
CA LYS A 152 9.37 14.98 -1.97
C LYS A 152 10.15 15.12 -3.28
N HIS A 153 9.54 15.67 -4.32
CA HIS A 153 10.24 16.04 -5.56
C HIS A 153 11.17 17.24 -5.34
N GLU A 154 12.27 17.02 -4.63
CA GLU A 154 13.17 18.06 -4.13
C GLU A 154 14.63 17.66 -4.32
N GLY A 155 15.53 18.64 -4.23
CA GLY A 155 16.96 18.43 -4.44
C GLY A 155 17.63 19.67 -4.99
N ASP A 156 18.94 19.77 -4.75
CA ASP A 156 19.76 20.92 -5.14
C ASP A 156 20.09 20.97 -6.64
N ASN A 157 19.98 19.86 -7.37
CA ASN A 157 20.29 19.77 -8.80
C ASN A 157 19.30 18.87 -9.56
N PRO A 158 19.09 19.08 -10.88
CA PRO A 158 18.34 18.14 -11.71
C PRO A 158 18.80 16.68 -11.65
N LYS A 159 20.08 16.41 -11.37
CA LYS A 159 20.64 15.06 -11.22
C LYS A 159 20.34 14.39 -9.88
N ASP A 160 19.70 15.08 -8.93
CA ASP A 160 19.17 14.44 -7.74
C ASP A 160 18.10 13.40 -8.15
N VAL A 161 18.17 12.21 -7.59
CA VAL A 161 17.26 11.11 -7.93
C VAL A 161 15.80 11.47 -7.64
N MET A 162 15.53 12.31 -6.64
CA MET A 162 14.19 12.82 -6.33
C MET A 162 13.71 13.92 -7.29
N ARG A 163 14.57 14.35 -8.24
CA ARG A 163 14.23 15.29 -9.32
C ARG A 163 14.20 14.57 -10.67
N TYR A 164 15.11 14.87 -11.60
CA TYR A 164 15.20 14.20 -12.91
C TYR A 164 16.29 13.13 -12.96
N GLY A 165 17.06 12.96 -11.88
CA GLY A 165 18.15 11.99 -11.80
C GLY A 165 17.67 10.56 -12.03
N TYR A 166 16.46 10.21 -11.58
CA TYR A 166 15.88 8.87 -11.75
C TYR A 166 15.88 8.35 -13.20
N THR A 167 16.01 9.23 -14.20
CA THR A 167 16.13 8.84 -15.60
C THR A 167 17.45 8.12 -15.93
N ASN A 168 18.50 8.33 -15.13
CA ASN A 168 19.78 7.63 -15.24
C ASN A 168 20.49 7.53 -13.88
N ILE A 169 20.24 6.43 -13.16
CA ILE A 169 20.79 6.22 -11.81
C ILE A 169 22.33 6.23 -11.76
N LYS A 170 23.01 5.88 -12.86
CA LYS A 170 24.49 5.81 -12.91
C LYS A 170 25.17 7.17 -12.77
N THR A 171 24.45 8.25 -13.06
CA THR A 171 24.95 9.63 -12.93
C THR A 171 24.22 10.41 -11.84
N SER A 172 23.33 9.74 -11.11
CA SER A 172 22.49 10.36 -10.10
C SER A 172 23.16 10.37 -8.74
N TYR A 173 22.64 11.22 -7.87
CA TYR A 173 22.99 11.25 -6.45
C TYR A 173 21.74 11.60 -5.63
N LEU A 174 21.87 11.58 -4.31
CA LEU A 174 20.91 12.16 -3.39
C LEU A 174 21.56 13.33 -2.66
N SER A 175 20.93 14.51 -2.69
CA SER A 175 21.46 15.70 -2.01
C SER A 175 21.65 15.47 -0.51
N LYS A 176 22.61 16.18 0.11
CA LYS A 176 22.92 16.03 1.54
C LYS A 176 21.68 16.23 2.42
N SER A 177 20.86 17.24 2.11
CA SER A 177 19.60 17.52 2.80
C SER A 177 18.62 16.33 2.73
N ASN A 178 18.51 15.69 1.57
CA ASN A 178 17.66 14.51 1.43
C ASN A 178 18.22 13.30 2.18
N ILE A 179 19.53 13.06 2.17
CA ILE A 179 20.16 11.99 2.96
C ILE A 179 19.86 12.18 4.46
N GLU A 180 19.96 13.40 4.98
CA GLU A 180 19.65 13.73 6.37
C GLU A 180 18.17 13.48 6.71
N LYS A 181 17.25 13.88 5.82
CA LYS A 181 15.81 13.59 5.98
C LYS A 181 15.54 12.09 6.08
N VAL A 182 16.13 11.27 5.20
CA VAL A 182 15.95 9.82 5.26
C VAL A 182 16.42 9.28 6.62
N LYS A 183 17.61 9.68 7.07
CA LYS A 183 18.17 9.22 8.36
C LYS A 183 17.29 9.63 9.54
N ASN A 184 16.81 10.88 9.55
CA ASN A 184 15.92 11.39 10.60
C ASN A 184 14.57 10.67 10.62
N ASN A 185 14.01 10.41 9.44
CA ASN A 185 12.77 9.65 9.32
C ASN A 185 12.98 8.24 9.88
N LEU A 186 14.03 7.51 9.50
CA LEU A 186 14.25 6.16 10.01
C LEU A 186 14.52 6.06 11.53
N ASN A 187 15.09 7.10 12.15
CA ASN A 187 15.38 7.12 13.59
C ASN A 187 14.16 7.44 14.46
N ASN A 188 13.16 8.15 13.93
CA ASN A 188 11.90 8.36 14.63
C ASN A 188 11.08 7.06 14.57
N SER A 189 10.87 6.41 15.72
CA SER A 189 10.30 5.05 15.86
C SER A 189 8.87 4.85 15.32
N ALA A 190 8.30 5.82 14.62
CA ALA A 190 7.11 5.67 13.77
C ALA A 190 7.43 4.95 12.43
N TRP A 191 8.70 4.82 12.07
CA TRP A 191 9.15 4.30 10.78
C TRP A 191 9.79 2.91 10.84
N LEU A 192 10.13 2.44 12.05
CA LEU A 192 10.48 1.05 12.32
C LEU A 192 9.24 0.39 12.88
N VAL A 193 8.62 -0.46 12.08
CA VAL A 193 7.51 -1.29 12.55
C VAL A 193 8.07 -2.17 13.65
N ASN A 194 7.78 -1.81 14.90
CA ASN A 194 8.27 -2.55 16.05
C ASN A 194 7.47 -3.88 16.10
N PRO A 195 8.06 -5.06 15.83
CA PRO A 195 7.33 -6.31 15.81
C PRO A 195 6.87 -6.75 17.21
N SER A 196 7.23 -5.99 18.24
CA SER A 196 7.00 -6.33 19.64
C SER A 196 5.85 -5.51 20.22
N LYS A 197 4.63 -5.97 19.94
CA LYS A 197 3.59 -6.29 20.94
C LYS A 197 2.42 -6.94 20.21
N THR A 198 2.39 -8.27 20.28
CA THR A 198 1.27 -9.16 19.91
C THR A 198 0.76 -9.00 18.47
N ALA A 199 1.48 -9.58 17.50
CA ALA A 199 0.84 -10.02 16.26
C ALA A 199 -0.21 -11.09 16.60
N PRO A 200 -1.50 -10.93 16.24
CA PRO A 200 -2.46 -12.01 16.37
C PRO A 200 -2.05 -13.13 15.42
N LYS A 201 -1.85 -14.33 15.97
CA LYS A 201 -1.75 -15.56 15.17
C LYS A 201 -3.13 -15.90 14.59
N SER A 202 -3.50 -15.34 13.44
CA SER A 202 -4.41 -15.98 12.46
C SER A 202 -4.65 -15.08 11.24
N LYS A 203 -4.62 -15.67 10.04
CA LYS A 203 -5.18 -15.08 8.81
C LYS A 203 -6.69 -14.82 9.01
N ALA A 204 -7.08 -13.58 9.23
CA ALA A 204 -8.44 -13.13 8.95
C ALA A 204 -8.38 -12.29 7.67
N ARG A 205 -8.89 -12.83 6.56
CA ARG A 205 -9.09 -12.03 5.36
C ARG A 205 -10.26 -11.08 5.65
N LEU A 206 -9.99 -9.79 5.72
CA LEU A 206 -10.97 -8.74 6.01
C LEU A 206 -11.80 -8.43 4.77
N TYR A 207 -12.87 -9.18 4.55
CA TYR A 207 -13.91 -8.89 3.56
C TYR A 207 -15.25 -9.42 4.07
N SER A 208 -16.34 -8.85 3.57
CA SER A 208 -17.66 -9.44 3.78
C SER A 208 -17.71 -10.82 3.15
N ILE A 209 -18.28 -11.80 3.85
CA ILE A 209 -18.73 -13.05 3.24
C ILE A 209 -20.24 -13.07 3.25
N GLU A 210 -20.84 -13.69 2.24
CA GLU A 210 -22.29 -13.79 2.16
C GLU A 210 -22.84 -14.52 3.39
N SER A 211 -23.80 -13.88 4.07
CA SER A 211 -24.49 -14.45 5.22
C SER A 211 -26.00 -14.30 5.01
N LYS A 212 -26.75 -15.33 5.39
CA LYS A 212 -28.22 -15.30 5.38
C LYS A 212 -28.80 -14.59 6.61
N THR A 213 -27.94 -14.16 7.54
CA THR A 213 -28.36 -13.56 8.81
C THR A 213 -28.23 -12.05 8.77
N GLN A 214 -29.33 -11.40 8.41
CA GLN A 214 -29.45 -9.95 8.42
C GLN A 214 -29.69 -9.45 9.86
N LEU A 215 -29.12 -8.30 10.20
CA LEU A 215 -29.37 -7.60 11.44
C LEU A 215 -29.40 -6.08 11.24
N LYS A 216 -29.87 -5.36 12.26
CA LYS A 216 -29.86 -3.90 12.30
C LYS A 216 -28.96 -3.46 13.46
N ILE A 217 -27.91 -2.71 13.13
CA ILE A 217 -26.99 -2.11 14.10
C ILE A 217 -27.10 -0.58 14.04
N LYS A 218 -26.74 0.08 15.13
CA LYS A 218 -26.65 1.54 15.24
C LYS A 218 -25.28 1.93 15.77
N PHE A 219 -24.57 2.80 15.05
CA PHE A 219 -23.34 3.43 15.52
C PHE A 219 -23.69 4.73 16.23
N TYR A 220 -23.05 5.00 17.36
CA TYR A 220 -23.20 6.24 18.11
C TYR A 220 -21.82 6.83 18.41
N ASN A 221 -21.60 8.09 18.01
CA ASN A 221 -20.33 8.77 18.24
C ASN A 221 -20.34 9.52 19.59
N HIS A 222 -19.76 8.91 20.63
CA HIS A 222 -19.60 9.56 21.95
C HIS A 222 -18.42 10.54 22.01
N THR A 223 -17.66 10.70 20.93
CA THR A 223 -16.46 11.55 20.92
C THR A 223 -16.78 12.99 20.56
N HIS A 224 -15.83 13.88 20.82
CA HIS A 224 -15.86 15.27 20.36
C HIS A 224 -15.26 15.47 18.95
N GLN A 225 -14.95 14.38 18.25
CA GLN A 225 -14.33 14.41 16.93
C GLN A 225 -15.25 13.79 15.86
N ILE A 226 -14.95 14.05 14.59
CA ILE A 226 -15.68 13.46 13.45
C ILE A 226 -15.24 12.01 13.25
N ARG A 227 -16.20 11.11 13.00
CA ARG A 227 -15.95 9.70 12.69
C ARG A 227 -16.55 9.34 11.35
N LYS A 228 -15.79 8.67 10.48
CA LYS A 228 -16.33 8.14 9.23
C LYS A 228 -16.53 6.63 9.33
N LEU A 229 -17.61 6.15 8.73
CA LEU A 229 -18.00 4.74 8.71
C LEU A 229 -17.93 4.19 7.30
N TYR A 230 -17.24 3.07 7.17
CA TYR A 230 -17.11 2.32 5.93
C TYR A 230 -17.57 0.88 6.13
N TRP A 231 -18.33 0.35 5.20
CA TRP A 231 -18.52 -1.09 5.08
C TRP A 231 -17.37 -1.67 4.27
N ILE A 232 -16.78 -2.77 4.74
CA ILE A 232 -15.80 -3.53 3.95
C ILE A 232 -16.58 -4.56 3.12
N ASP A 233 -16.72 -4.33 1.83
CA ASP A 233 -17.55 -5.18 0.96
C ASP A 233 -16.96 -6.58 0.71
N PHE A 234 -17.64 -7.36 -0.14
CA PHE A 234 -17.25 -8.75 -0.45
C PHE A 234 -15.89 -8.86 -1.15
N ASP A 235 -15.51 -7.80 -1.85
CA ASP A 235 -14.23 -7.68 -2.52
C ASP A 235 -13.25 -6.84 -1.68
N GLY A 236 -13.51 -6.61 -0.39
CA GLY A 236 -12.62 -5.89 0.54
C GLY A 236 -12.54 -4.37 0.34
N TYR A 237 -13.44 -3.76 -0.45
CA TYR A 237 -13.47 -2.32 -0.64
C TYR A 237 -14.15 -1.59 0.51
N LEU A 238 -13.64 -0.40 0.83
CA LEU A 238 -14.30 0.53 1.73
C LEU A 238 -15.44 1.24 0.98
N VAL A 239 -16.67 0.82 1.25
CA VAL A 239 -17.86 1.51 0.79
C VAL A 239 -18.23 2.55 1.85
N PRO A 240 -18.17 3.86 1.56
CA PRO A 240 -18.55 4.89 2.53
C PRO A 240 -20.03 4.82 2.84
N TYR A 241 -20.39 4.92 4.12
CA TYR A 241 -21.79 4.92 4.56
C TYR A 241 -22.18 6.18 5.31
N ALA A 242 -21.33 6.68 6.22
CA ALA A 242 -21.68 7.84 7.02
C ALA A 242 -20.45 8.63 7.50
N THR A 243 -20.67 9.90 7.80
CA THR A 243 -19.76 10.76 8.56
C THR A 243 -20.54 11.28 9.77
N LEU A 244 -20.14 10.86 10.96
CA LEU A 244 -20.76 11.17 12.24
C LEU A 244 -20.02 12.34 12.89
N LYS A 245 -20.71 13.44 13.15
CA LYS A 245 -20.23 14.51 14.02
C LYS A 245 -20.34 14.07 15.49
N PRO A 246 -19.80 14.85 16.44
CA PRO A 246 -19.97 14.57 17.86
C PRO A 246 -21.44 14.36 18.23
N SER A 247 -21.74 13.28 18.96
CA SER A 247 -23.09 12.86 19.36
C SER A 247 -24.04 12.42 18.23
N ASP A 248 -23.57 12.32 16.97
CA ASP A 248 -24.38 11.76 15.89
C ASP A 248 -24.53 10.24 16.00
N GLU A 249 -25.63 9.74 15.45
CA GLU A 249 -25.91 8.31 15.31
C GLU A 249 -26.26 7.91 13.88
N PHE A 250 -25.95 6.67 13.52
CA PHE A 250 -26.29 6.09 12.23
C PHE A 250 -26.75 4.64 12.36
N SER A 251 -27.94 4.34 11.83
CA SER A 251 -28.50 2.99 11.82
C SER A 251 -28.38 2.36 10.44
N VAL A 252 -27.92 1.12 10.39
CA VAL A 252 -27.77 0.36 9.13
C VAL A 252 -28.29 -1.06 9.28
N LYS A 253 -28.93 -1.55 8.21
CA LYS A 253 -29.20 -2.98 8.04
C LYS A 253 -27.98 -3.62 7.40
N THR A 254 -27.37 -4.57 8.08
CA THR A 254 -26.14 -5.25 7.65
C THR A 254 -26.28 -6.76 7.86
N PHE A 255 -25.21 -7.52 7.64
CA PHE A 255 -25.17 -8.96 7.88
C PHE A 255 -24.10 -9.32 8.90
N LEU A 256 -24.27 -10.46 9.59
CA LEU A 256 -23.41 -10.87 10.71
C LEU A 256 -21.91 -10.91 10.36
N THR A 257 -21.61 -11.14 9.09
CA THR A 257 -20.27 -11.33 8.56
C THR A 257 -19.69 -10.09 7.88
N HIS A 258 -20.41 -8.96 7.89
CA HIS A 258 -19.97 -7.73 7.25
C HIS A 258 -19.13 -6.89 8.21
N PRO A 259 -17.82 -6.70 7.95
CA PRO A 259 -16.99 -5.85 8.78
C PRO A 259 -17.25 -4.36 8.49
N TRP A 260 -17.17 -3.54 9.53
CA TRP A 260 -17.34 -2.09 9.47
C TRP A 260 -16.07 -1.41 9.96
N LEU A 261 -15.44 -0.61 9.10
CA LEU A 261 -14.29 0.21 9.45
C LEU A 261 -14.76 1.57 9.97
N ILE A 262 -14.19 1.99 11.10
CA ILE A 262 -14.40 3.29 11.73
C ILE A 262 -13.08 4.06 11.63
N THR A 263 -13.13 5.29 11.11
CA THR A 263 -11.94 6.14 10.92
C THR A 263 -12.12 7.51 11.56
N ASP A 264 -11.03 8.26 11.68
CA ASP A 264 -11.08 9.70 11.94
C ASP A 264 -11.53 10.50 10.69
N GLU A 265 -11.49 11.83 10.79
CA GLU A 265 -11.86 12.74 9.69
C GLU A 265 -10.89 12.70 8.49
N TYR A 266 -9.67 12.21 8.69
CA TYR A 266 -8.61 12.09 7.69
C TYR A 266 -8.45 10.67 7.14
N ASP A 267 -9.44 9.81 7.37
CA ASP A 267 -9.48 8.41 6.92
C ASP A 267 -8.40 7.52 7.56
N GLN A 268 -7.88 7.90 8.72
CA GLN A 268 -7.04 7.03 9.53
C GLN A 268 -7.90 6.01 10.28
N PRO A 269 -7.66 4.70 10.13
CA PRO A 269 -8.48 3.69 10.78
C PRO A 269 -8.26 3.71 12.28
N LEU A 270 -9.37 3.61 12.99
CA LEU A 270 -9.40 3.60 14.45
C LEU A 270 -9.87 2.24 14.98
N ASP A 271 -10.85 1.61 14.33
CA ASP A 271 -11.34 0.28 14.71
C ASP A 271 -12.03 -0.45 13.54
N ILE A 272 -12.11 -1.77 13.63
CA ILE A 272 -12.92 -2.62 12.76
C ILE A 272 -13.93 -3.38 13.61
N HIS A 273 -15.20 -3.08 13.38
CA HIS A 273 -16.31 -3.71 14.08
C HIS A 273 -16.88 -4.89 13.29
N TYR A 274 -17.05 -6.03 13.98
CA TYR A 274 -17.76 -7.21 13.47
C TYR A 274 -19.10 -7.36 14.20
N PRO A 275 -20.23 -7.27 13.50
CA PRO A 275 -21.53 -7.33 14.14
C PRO A 275 -21.79 -8.66 14.86
N LYS A 276 -22.47 -8.64 16.00
CA LYS A 276 -22.87 -9.84 16.77
C LYS A 276 -24.40 -9.97 16.86
N LEU A 277 -24.91 -11.21 16.97
CA LEU A 277 -26.35 -11.52 16.95
C LEU A 277 -27.20 -10.77 17.99
N LYS A 278 -26.63 -10.42 19.14
CA LYS A 278 -27.34 -9.72 20.24
C LYS A 278 -27.04 -8.22 20.28
N GLU A 279 -26.21 -7.72 19.38
CA GLU A 279 -25.70 -6.36 19.39
C GLU A 279 -26.62 -5.43 18.59
N LYS A 280 -27.02 -4.32 19.21
CA LYS A 280 -27.93 -3.34 18.62
C LYS A 280 -27.30 -1.96 18.49
N ILE A 281 -26.36 -1.62 19.37
CA ILE A 281 -25.69 -0.33 19.46
C ILE A 281 -24.19 -0.57 19.54
N ILE A 282 -23.43 0.23 18.79
CA ILE A 282 -21.97 0.26 18.73
C ILE A 282 -21.57 1.66 19.16
N GLU A 283 -20.94 1.75 20.31
CA GLU A 283 -20.52 3.02 20.92
C GLU A 283 -19.07 3.32 20.55
N ILE A 284 -18.83 4.50 19.96
CA ILE A 284 -17.50 4.94 19.51
C ILE A 284 -16.97 5.95 20.54
N PHE A 285 -15.84 5.62 21.18
CA PHE A 285 -15.25 6.40 22.28
C PHE A 285 -13.85 6.96 21.99
N TYR A 286 -13.21 6.51 20.91
CA TYR A 286 -11.83 6.81 20.54
C TYR A 286 -11.79 7.78 19.37
#